data_AF-A0A5B7ILT1-F1
#
_entry.id   AF-A0A5B7ILT1-F1
#
_cell.length_a   1.000
_cell.length_b   1.000
_cell.length_c   1.000
_cell.angle_alpha   90.00
_cell.angle_beta   90.00
_cell.angle_gamma   90.00
#
_symmetry.space_group_name_H-M   'P 1'
#
loop_
_entity.id
_entity.type
_entity.pdbx_description
1 polymer ?
#
loop_
_entity_poly.entity_id
_entity_poly.type
_entity_poly.pdbx_seq_one_letter_code
_entity_poly.pdbx_strand_id
1 'polypeptide(L)' 'MGEITTSVRHDWTYTHIRDRRTQIVLARLRIGHTYLTQRYLFTRDPQPYCDDCLVPLTVRHLLVECPD' A
#
# COMPACT_ATOMS: atom_id res chain seq x y z
N MET A 1 6.22 19.29 30.01
CA MET A 1 5.32 18.22 29.55
C MET A 1 4.42 18.81 28.49
N GLY A 2 4.83 18.75 27.22
CA GLY A 2 4.04 19.23 26.11
C GLY A 2 3.29 18.05 25.51
N GLU A 3 1.96 18.09 25.56
CA GLU A 3 1.11 17.08 24.94
C GLU A 3 1.28 17.16 23.43
N ILE A 4 1.75 16.07 22.81
CA ILE A 4 1.75 15.93 21.37
C ILE A 4 0.30 15.68 20.98
N THR A 5 -0.45 16.73 20.62
CA THR A 5 -1.73 16.56 19.96
C THR A 5 -1.45 15.97 18.59
N THR A 6 -1.50 14.64 18.49
CA THR A 6 -1.57 13.94 17.21
C THR A 6 -2.86 14.36 16.53
N SER A 7 -2.82 15.45 15.77
CA SER A 7 -3.90 15.82 14.87
C SER A 7 -3.92 14.79 13.75
N VAL A 8 -4.50 13.63 14.04
CA VAL A 8 -4.82 12.63 13.03
C VAL A 8 -5.80 13.31 12.10
N ARG A 9 -5.33 13.69 10.90
CA ARG A 9 -6.20 14.23 9.86
C ARG A 9 -7.10 13.08 9.40
N HIS A 10 -8.27 12.97 10.02
CA HIS A 10 -9.29 11.99 9.72
C HIS A 10 -10.02 12.24 8.39
N ASP A 11 -9.58 13.20 7.58
CA ASP A 11 -10.26 13.58 6.34
C ASP A 11 -9.85 12.72 5.13
N TRP A 12 -9.33 11.52 5.35
CA TRP A 12 -9.16 10.51 4.30
C TRP A 12 -10.48 9.82 3.92
N THR A 13 -11.55 10.60 3.90
CA THR A 13 -12.85 10.15 3.39
C THR A 13 -12.76 10.16 1.86
N TYR A 14 -12.97 8.99 1.26
CA TYR A 14 -12.92 8.74 -0.18
C TYR A 14 -13.75 9.74 -1.02
N THR A 15 -14.70 10.41 -0.35
CA THR A 15 -15.58 11.48 -0.84
C THR A 15 -14.85 12.77 -1.22
N HIS A 16 -13.68 13.08 -0.66
CA HIS A 16 -12.94 14.31 -0.95
C HIS A 16 -12.04 14.20 -2.20
N ILE A 17 -11.68 12.99 -2.61
CA ILE A 17 -10.89 12.76 -3.81
C ILE A 17 -11.82 12.81 -5.02
N ARG A 18 -11.98 13.99 -5.62
CA ARG A 18 -12.83 14.18 -6.81
C ARG A 18 -12.26 13.56 -8.08
N ASP A 19 -10.94 13.31 -8.11
CA ASP A 19 -10.29 12.69 -9.24
C ASP A 19 -10.54 11.17 -9.27
N ARG A 20 -11.26 10.72 -10.30
CA ARG A 20 -11.61 9.31 -10.49
C ARG A 20 -10.38 8.43 -10.62
N ARG A 21 -9.31 8.94 -11.26
CA ARG A 21 -8.07 8.17 -11.46
C ARG A 21 -7.39 7.88 -10.13
N THR A 22 -7.28 8.88 -9.26
CA THR A 22 -6.70 8.75 -7.92
C THR A 22 -7.47 7.75 -7.08
N GLN A 23 -8.82 7.81 -7.08
CA GLN A 23 -9.64 6.80 -6.39
C GLN A 23 -9.34 5.38 -6.87
N ILE A 24 -9.25 5.16 -8.19
CA ILE A 24 -8.95 3.83 -8.76
C ILE A 24 -7.57 3.35 -8.31
N VAL A 25 -6.56 4.21 -8.35
CA VAL A 25 -5.20 3.87 -7.90
C VAL A 25 -5.23 3.46 -6.44
N LEU A 26 -5.90 4.22 -5.58
CA LEU A 26 -5.98 3.94 -4.15
C LEU A 26 -6.74 2.66 -3.84
N ALA A 27 -7.84 2.40 -4.54
CA ALA A 27 -8.56 1.14 -4.40
C ALA A 27 -7.65 -0.05 -4.75
N ARG A 28 -6.92 0.01 -5.87
CA ARG A 28 -5.98 -1.03 -6.29
C ARG A 28 -4.85 -1.24 -5.29
N LEU A 29 -4.26 -0.16 -4.78
CA LEU A 29 -3.20 -0.24 -3.76
C LEU A 29 -3.71 -0.85 -2.46
N ARG A 30 -4.91 -0.47 -2.00
CA ARG A 30 -5.52 -1.01 -0.76
C ARG A 30 -5.74 -2.52 -0.80
N ILE A 31 -6.15 -3.06 -1.96
CA ILE A 31 -6.38 -4.50 -2.13
C ILE A 31 -5.10 -5.25 -2.54
N GLY A 32 -3.97 -4.57 -2.72
CA GLY A 32 -2.72 -5.20 -3.14
C GLY A 32 -2.64 -5.56 -4.63
N HIS A 33 -3.57 -5.06 -5.47
CA HIS A 33 -3.64 -5.35 -6.90
C HIS A 33 -2.66 -4.49 -7.72
N THR A 34 -1.37 -4.75 -7.53
CA THR A 34 -0.30 -4.22 -8.38
C THR A 34 0.36 -5.35 -9.15
N TYR A 35 1.01 -5.01 -10.28
CA TYR A 35 1.72 -6.00 -11.08
C TYR A 35 2.80 -6.72 -10.27
N LEU A 36 3.60 -5.98 -9.51
CA LEU A 36 4.71 -6.52 -8.71
C LEU A 36 4.22 -7.52 -7.66
N THR A 37 3.16 -7.18 -6.94
CA THR A 37 2.68 -7.98 -5.82
C THR A 37 1.71 -9.08 -6.23
N GLN A 38 1.13 -9.03 -7.44
CA GLN A 38 0.03 -9.94 -7.81
C GLN A 38 0.27 -10.77 -9.07
N ARG A 39 1.29 -10.48 -9.89
CA ARG A 39 1.58 -11.26 -11.11
C ARG A 39 1.77 -12.76 -10.83
N TYR A 40 2.37 -13.09 -9.69
CA TYR A 40 2.74 -14.46 -9.34
C TYR A 40 1.52 -15.39 -9.25
N LEU A 41 0.34 -14.86 -8.90
CA LEU A 41 -0.91 -15.62 -8.90
C LEU A 41 -1.36 -16.03 -10.30
N PHE A 42 -1.12 -15.18 -11.30
CA PHE A 42 -1.52 -15.43 -12.68
C PHE A 42 -0.53 -16.34 -13.41
N THR A 43 0.76 -16.20 -13.13
CA THR A 43 1.82 -17.02 -13.74
C THR A 43 2.09 -18.32 -12.98
N ARG A 44 1.53 -18.46 -11.78
CA ARG A 44 1.84 -19.55 -10.82
C ARG A 44 3.32 -19.59 -10.43
N ASP A 45 3.98 -18.45 -10.50
CA ASP A 45 5.34 -18.26 -10.00
C ASP A 45 5.35 -18.25 -8.47
N PRO A 46 6.50 -18.50 -7.83
CA PRO A 46 6.65 -18.28 -6.40
C PRO A 46 6.34 -16.83 -6.03
N GLN A 47 5.77 -16.64 -4.83
CA GLN A 47 5.50 -15.31 -4.30
C GLN A 47 6.81 -14.52 -4.21
N PRO A 48 6.86 -13.28 -4.72
CA PRO A 48 8.06 -12.45 -4.61
C PRO A 48 8.33 -12.09 -3.15
N TYR A 49 9.61 -11.97 -2.82
CA TYR A 49 10.09 -11.51 -1.52
C TYR A 49 10.75 -10.14 -1.70
N CYS A 50 10.76 -9.34 -0.64
CA CYS A 50 11.62 -8.17 -0.57
C CYS A 50 13.08 -8.62 -0.42
N ASP A 51 13.98 -8.06 -1.22
CA ASP A 51 15.40 -8.41 -1.21
C ASP A 51 16.08 -8.01 0.10
N ASP A 52 15.67 -6.90 0.71
CA ASP A 52 16.26 -6.37 1.93
C ASP A 52 15.67 -7.00 3.20
N CYS A 53 14.36 -7.22 3.23
CA CYS A 53 13.64 -7.68 4.42
C CYS A 53 13.41 -9.19 4.45
N LEU A 54 13.57 -9.89 3.32
CA LEU A 54 13.31 -11.34 3.19
C LEU A 54 11.90 -11.77 3.65
N VAL A 55 10.93 -10.86 3.56
CA VAL A 55 9.51 -11.14 3.81
C VAL A 55 8.72 -11.14 2.50
N PRO A 56 7.53 -11.76 2.44
CA PRO A 56 6.67 -11.70 1.27
C PRO A 56 6.39 -10.26 0.83
N LEU A 57 6.60 -9.98 -0.45
CA LEU A 57 6.43 -8.64 -1.01
C LEU A 57 4.94 -8.30 -1.09
N THR A 58 4.53 -7.27 -0.35
CA THR A 58 3.16 -6.75 -0.37
C THR A 58 3.14 -5.24 -0.59
N VAL A 59 2.00 -4.68 -1.02
CA VAL A 59 1.87 -3.22 -1.19
C VAL A 59 2.03 -2.51 0.14
N ARG A 60 1.51 -3.10 1.23
CA ARG A 60 1.70 -2.57 2.58
C ARG A 60 3.18 -2.55 2.96
N HIS A 61 3.90 -3.63 2.67
CA HIS A 61 5.33 -3.70 2.93
C HIS A 61 6.07 -2.58 2.18
N LEU A 62 5.85 -2.47 0.87
CA LEU A 62 6.48 -1.45 0.02
C LEU A 62 6.18 0.00 0.44
N LEU A 63 4.97 0.29 0.93
CA LEU A 63 4.55 1.67 1.22
C LEU A 63 4.72 2.08 2.69
N VAL A 64 4.85 1.13 3.62
CA VAL A 64 4.73 1.40 5.06
C VAL A 64 5.81 0.72 5.91
N GLU A 65 6.26 -0.48 5.52
CA GLU A 65 7.08 -1.31 6.43
C GLU A 65 8.53 -1.48 5.95
N CYS A 66 8.79 -1.36 4.65
CA CYS A 66 10.13 -1.51 4.08
C CYS A 66 11.02 -0.34 4.56
N PRO A 67 12.19 -0.63 5.16
CA PRO A 67 13.01 0.37 5.83
C PRO A 67 13.77 1.34 4.90
N ASP A 68 14.01 0.98 3.63
CA ASP A 68 14.25 1.83 2.45
C ASP A 68 14.81 0.96 1.31
#